data_AF-A0A925G1X4-F1
#
_entry.id   AF-A0A925G1X4-F1
#
_cell.length_a   1.000
_cell.length_b   1.000
_cell.length_c   1.000
_cell.angle_alpha   90.00
_cell.angle_beta   90.00
_cell.angle_gamma   90.00
#
_symmetry.space_group_name_H-M   'P 1'
#
loop_
_entity.id
_entity.type
_entity.pdbx_description
1 polymer ?
#
loop_
_entity_poly.entity_id
_entity_poly.type
_entity_poly.pdbx_seq_one_letter_code
_entity_poly.pdbx_strand_id
1 'polypeptide(L)'
;MKASEQKKLNLEVKTADESAEVFIIDGRFNLVARGRGLRNTFNLTPGIYTVKVRAGFESREQHAVLLNKTEEVDFERIHFPSPAPLVDTGKTHEYHIAAAVSESRRVRVQNGSGSSIFVFVRDWTSQERSEAGSEPNRQPQRGLKLTDARGKVIVDLDKKSYLNKNNDPWAACNVQVNPGIYRLALELASGDLIEQTVVASRQWQTQVFLLQRDYGADSSDRRADLLGASILLSKNGFNPNDPRNRLIEAARLGLVNTRQVLPEQVVNSMLTEKFDNPMLGIFGAHLLLLGKSIKPNLLHKVVVNLRKLLGENQHPDVEALALRLGINKTSYIFEHPPMLRR
;
A
#
# COMPACT_ATOMS: atom_id res chain seq x y z
N MET A 1 53.87 -2.57 14.93
CA MET A 1 52.82 -3.48 15.44
C MET A 1 51.83 -3.75 14.31
N LYS A 2 51.69 -5.00 13.86
CA LYS A 2 50.61 -5.38 12.95
C LYS A 2 49.29 -5.33 13.74
N ALA A 3 48.30 -4.58 13.26
CA ALA A 3 46.96 -4.62 13.82
C ALA A 3 46.48 -6.08 13.82
N SER A 4 46.15 -6.63 14.99
CA SER A 4 45.54 -7.96 15.01
C SER A 4 44.19 -7.86 14.31
N GLU A 5 43.96 -8.72 13.31
CA GLU A 5 42.62 -8.87 12.74
C GLU A 5 41.70 -9.35 13.86
N GLN A 6 40.81 -8.46 14.31
CA GLN A 6 39.78 -8.84 15.27
C GLN A 6 38.91 -9.92 14.62
N LYS A 7 38.86 -11.09 15.26
CA LYS A 7 37.99 -12.20 14.86
C LYS A 7 36.55 -11.71 14.77
N LYS A 8 35.95 -11.84 13.59
CA LYS A 8 34.54 -11.50 13.38
C LYS A 8 33.63 -12.69 13.71
N LEU A 9 32.44 -12.41 14.22
CA LEU A 9 31.39 -13.34 14.59
C LEU A 9 30.15 -13.07 13.73
N ASN A 10 29.32 -14.09 13.54
CA ASN A 10 28.08 -13.95 12.79
C ASN A 10 26.94 -13.51 13.71
N LEU A 11 26.16 -12.54 13.24
CA LEU A 11 24.84 -12.22 13.76
C LEU A 11 23.82 -12.58 12.68
N GLU A 12 22.97 -13.56 12.97
CA GLU A 12 21.86 -13.94 12.10
C GLU A 12 20.60 -13.24 12.55
N VAL A 13 19.93 -12.55 11.61
CA VAL A 13 18.67 -11.86 11.88
C VAL A 13 17.60 -12.46 10.98
N LYS A 14 16.56 -13.03 11.61
CA LYS A 14 15.38 -13.52 10.91
C LYS A 14 14.21 -12.57 11.10
N THR A 15 13.47 -12.31 10.03
CA THR A 15 12.28 -11.47 10.04
C THR A 15 11.11 -12.21 9.42
N ALA A 16 9.89 -11.78 9.76
CA ALA A 16 8.66 -12.37 9.24
C ALA A 16 8.07 -11.63 8.01
N ASP A 17 8.74 -10.59 7.50
CA ASP A 17 8.28 -9.77 6.37
C ASP A 17 9.36 -9.66 5.27
N GLU A 18 9.02 -9.98 4.02
CA GLU A 18 9.94 -9.84 2.88
C GLU A 18 10.37 -8.39 2.60
N SER A 19 9.54 -7.43 3.00
CA SER A 19 9.80 -6.00 2.91
C SER A 19 10.52 -5.42 4.14
N ALA A 20 10.93 -6.25 5.11
CA ALA A 20 11.57 -5.76 6.32
C ALA A 20 12.93 -5.14 6.02
N GLU A 21 13.21 -3.96 6.57
CA GLU A 21 14.54 -3.35 6.59
C GLU A 21 15.22 -3.67 7.92
N VAL A 22 16.46 -4.13 7.88
CA VAL A 22 17.27 -4.48 9.06
C VAL A 22 18.44 -3.52 9.18
N PHE A 23 18.64 -2.96 10.37
CA PHE A 23 19.74 -2.04 10.69
C PHE A 23 20.49 -2.56 11.90
N ILE A 24 21.81 -2.64 11.81
CA ILE A 24 22.68 -3.03 12.92
C ILE A 24 23.42 -1.79 13.41
N ILE A 25 23.23 -1.47 14.69
CA ILE A 25 23.77 -0.29 15.34
C ILE A 25 24.70 -0.77 16.47
N ASP A 26 25.95 -0.28 16.51
CA ASP A 26 26.90 -0.65 17.57
C ASP A 26 26.63 0.09 18.89
N GLY A 27 27.34 -0.30 19.96
CA GLY A 27 27.23 0.36 21.28
C GLY A 27 27.67 1.83 21.31
N ARG A 28 28.16 2.40 20.20
CA ARG A 28 28.45 3.83 20.02
C ARG A 28 27.40 4.53 19.17
N PHE A 29 26.27 3.88 18.91
CA PHE A 29 25.18 4.35 18.07
C PHE A 29 25.55 4.56 16.59
N ASN A 30 26.64 3.93 16.12
CA ASN A 30 26.97 3.95 14.71
C ASN A 30 26.21 2.84 14.00
N LEU A 31 25.61 3.17 12.85
CA LEU A 31 25.10 2.16 11.94
C LEU A 31 26.27 1.43 11.27
N VAL A 32 26.43 0.15 11.59
CA VAL A 32 27.55 -0.68 11.09
C VAL A 32 27.14 -1.63 9.96
N ALA A 33 25.86 -1.98 9.84
CA ALA A 33 25.37 -2.80 8.74
C ALA A 33 23.89 -2.54 8.44
N ARG A 34 23.47 -2.90 7.22
CA ARG A 34 22.08 -2.89 6.76
C ARG A 34 21.77 -4.16 5.98
N GLY A 35 20.58 -4.68 6.17
CA GLY A 35 20.03 -5.83 5.43
C GLY A 35 18.56 -5.62 5.11
N ARG A 36 17.96 -6.54 4.35
CA ARG A 36 16.52 -6.52 4.05
C ARG A 36 15.99 -7.94 3.86
N GLY A 37 14.71 -8.15 4.13
CA GLY A 37 14.00 -9.41 3.91
C GLY A 37 14.16 -10.41 5.06
N LEU A 38 13.78 -11.66 4.77
CA LEU A 38 13.50 -12.69 5.78
C LEU A 38 14.72 -13.19 6.56
N ARG A 39 15.91 -13.19 5.95
CA ARG A 39 17.14 -13.71 6.57
C ARG A 39 18.33 -12.85 6.19
N ASN A 40 19.09 -12.41 7.19
CA ASN A 40 20.31 -11.64 7.00
C ASN A 40 21.40 -12.18 7.92
N THR A 41 22.62 -12.30 7.40
CA THR A 41 23.80 -12.68 8.20
C THR A 41 24.81 -11.55 8.14
N PHE A 42 25.22 -11.04 9.29
CA PHE A 42 26.18 -9.95 9.42
C PHE A 42 27.45 -10.45 10.11
N ASN A 43 28.61 -10.10 9.55
CA ASN A 43 29.90 -10.50 10.10
C ASN A 43 30.53 -9.30 10.85
N LEU A 44 30.45 -9.34 12.17
CA LEU A 44 30.68 -8.20 13.08
C LEU A 44 31.78 -8.52 14.09
N THR A 45 32.41 -7.49 14.67
CA THR A 45 33.34 -7.68 15.79
C THR A 45 32.56 -8.07 17.07
N PRO A 46 33.20 -8.68 18.08
CA PRO A 46 32.56 -8.87 19.38
C PRO A 46 32.14 -7.52 19.98
N GLY A 47 30.94 -7.47 20.56
CA GLY A 47 30.35 -6.24 21.08
C GLY A 47 28.84 -6.34 21.32
N ILE A 48 28.26 -5.25 21.80
CA ILE A 48 26.81 -5.10 21.99
C ILE A 48 26.26 -4.33 20.79
N TYR A 49 25.16 -4.84 20.24
CA TYR A 49 24.49 -4.29 19.08
C TYR A 49 23.00 -4.10 19.33
N THR A 50 22.44 -3.03 18.79
CA THR A 50 20.99 -2.89 18.61
C THR A 50 20.64 -3.32 17.20
N VAL A 51 19.78 -4.34 17.09
CA VAL A 51 19.16 -4.77 15.85
C VAL A 51 17.82 -4.07 15.73
N LYS A 52 17.68 -3.20 14.74
CA LYS A 52 16.43 -2.51 14.45
C LYS A 52 15.82 -3.08 13.18
N VAL A 53 14.57 -3.51 13.26
CA VAL A 53 13.79 -3.97 12.11
C VAL A 53 12.66 -2.98 11.85
N ARG A 54 12.41 -2.65 10.59
CA ARG A 54 11.36 -1.72 10.16
C ARG A 54 10.49 -2.32 9.06
N ALA A 55 9.18 -2.14 9.16
CA ALA A 55 8.23 -2.44 8.09
C ALA A 55 7.20 -1.31 7.98
N GLY A 56 7.00 -0.76 6.77
CA GLY A 56 6.17 0.43 6.59
C GLY A 56 6.70 1.61 7.41
N PHE A 57 5.86 2.14 8.32
CA PHE A 57 6.25 3.19 9.26
C PHE A 57 6.77 2.67 10.60
N GLU A 58 6.48 1.41 10.93
CA GLU A 58 6.72 0.84 12.25
C GLU A 58 8.11 0.22 12.38
N SER A 59 8.68 0.26 13.58
CA SER A 59 9.95 -0.40 13.88
C SER A 59 9.96 -1.12 15.22
N ARG A 60 10.75 -2.18 15.30
CA ARG A 60 11.05 -2.92 16.52
C ARG A 60 12.56 -2.98 16.72
N GLU A 61 12.99 -3.00 17.96
CA GLU A 61 14.41 -3.05 18.33
C GLU A 61 14.62 -4.20 19.31
N GLN A 62 15.73 -4.93 19.14
CA GLN A 62 16.22 -5.93 20.08
C GLN A 62 17.74 -5.76 20.23
N HIS A 63 18.28 -6.17 21.37
CA HIS A 63 19.72 -6.13 21.62
C HIS A 63 20.35 -7.50 21.40
N ALA A 64 21.53 -7.53 20.78
CA ALA A 64 22.34 -8.72 20.58
C ALA A 64 23.72 -8.52 21.20
N VAL A 65 24.23 -9.52 21.90
CA VAL A 65 25.54 -9.47 22.57
C VAL A 65 26.45 -10.52 21.94
N LEU A 66 27.35 -10.09 21.06
CA LEU A 66 28.29 -10.97 20.37
C LEU A 66 29.58 -11.08 21.17
N LEU A 67 29.83 -12.22 21.81
CA LEU A 67 31.05 -12.44 22.62
C LEU A 67 32.02 -13.40 21.94
N ASN A 68 31.58 -14.62 21.66
CA ASN A 68 32.46 -15.70 21.21
C ASN A 68 31.83 -16.70 20.22
N LYS A 69 30.51 -16.58 19.95
CA LYS A 69 29.75 -17.47 19.07
C LYS A 69 28.83 -16.68 18.15
N THR A 70 28.20 -17.39 17.21
CA THR A 70 27.09 -16.84 16.43
C THR A 70 25.92 -16.54 17.35
N GLU A 71 25.31 -15.37 17.16
CA GLU A 71 24.07 -14.99 17.82
C GLU A 71 22.94 -14.93 16.80
N GLU A 72 21.74 -15.32 17.22
CA GLU A 72 20.53 -15.29 16.39
C GLU A 72 19.50 -14.35 17.04
N VAL A 73 18.87 -13.51 16.22
CA VAL A 73 17.78 -12.63 16.65
C VAL A 73 16.61 -12.81 15.70
N ASP A 74 15.47 -13.20 16.26
CA ASP A 74 14.25 -13.43 15.51
C ASP A 74 13.24 -12.31 15.81
N PHE A 75 12.65 -11.75 14.75
CA PHE A 75 11.59 -10.75 14.84
C PHE A 75 10.26 -11.30 14.36
N GLU A 76 9.24 -11.14 15.21
CA GLU A 76 7.85 -11.31 14.80
C GLU A 76 7.44 -10.29 13.73
N ARG A 77 6.31 -10.57 13.09
CA ARG A 77 5.75 -9.72 12.04
C ARG A 77 5.37 -8.35 12.58
N ILE A 78 5.74 -7.30 11.85
CA ILE A 78 5.49 -5.92 12.26
C ILE A 78 4.14 -5.44 11.70
N HIS A 79 3.18 -5.16 12.57
CA HIS A 79 1.88 -4.64 12.16
C HIS A 79 1.93 -3.14 11.82
N PHE A 80 2.08 -2.80 10.54
CA PHE A 80 2.02 -1.41 10.06
C PHE A 80 0.60 -0.99 9.65
N PRO A 81 0.21 0.29 9.80
CA PRO A 81 -1.14 0.75 9.48
C PRO A 81 -1.47 0.65 7.98
N SER A 82 -2.64 0.11 7.65
CA SER A 82 -3.16 0.01 6.28
C SER A 82 -4.63 0.43 6.23
N PRO A 83 -5.06 1.25 5.25
CA PRO A 83 -6.48 1.48 5.00
C PRO A 83 -7.23 0.21 4.61
N ALA A 84 -6.60 -0.66 3.81
CA ALA A 84 -7.16 -1.96 3.49
C ALA A 84 -7.14 -2.86 4.74
N PRO A 85 -8.26 -3.47 5.15
CA PRO A 85 -8.31 -4.35 6.31
C PRO A 85 -7.67 -5.70 5.96
N LEU A 86 -6.35 -5.75 6.01
CA LEU A 86 -5.55 -6.95 5.72
C LEU A 86 -5.23 -7.70 7.01
N VAL A 87 -5.01 -9.01 6.90
CA VAL A 87 -4.46 -9.78 8.02
C VAL A 87 -3.01 -9.32 8.28
N ASP A 88 -2.60 -9.38 9.55
CA ASP A 88 -1.31 -8.93 10.05
C ASP A 88 -0.96 -7.46 9.74
N THR A 89 -1.96 -6.58 9.58
CA THR A 89 -1.73 -5.13 9.48
C THR A 89 -2.26 -4.41 10.71
N GLY A 90 -1.71 -3.23 11.00
CA GLY A 90 -2.22 -2.33 12.01
C GLY A 90 -3.50 -1.64 11.54
N LYS A 91 -4.27 -1.13 12.51
CA LYS A 91 -5.57 -0.50 12.27
C LYS A 91 -6.59 -1.41 11.58
N THR A 92 -6.65 -2.68 11.93
CA THR A 92 -7.59 -3.66 11.33
C THR A 92 -8.34 -4.42 12.42
N HIS A 93 -9.58 -4.82 12.15
CA HIS A 93 -10.37 -5.69 13.02
C HIS A 93 -11.14 -6.72 12.17
N GLU A 94 -11.41 -7.89 12.74
CA GLU A 94 -12.11 -8.99 12.07
C GLU A 94 -13.44 -8.58 11.42
N TYR A 95 -14.20 -7.66 12.02
CA TYR A 95 -15.48 -7.20 11.45
C TYR A 95 -15.29 -6.29 10.22
N HIS A 96 -14.21 -5.50 10.15
CA HIS A 96 -13.85 -4.76 8.91
C HIS A 96 -13.39 -5.72 7.82
N ILE A 97 -12.61 -6.75 8.18
CA ILE A 97 -12.15 -7.79 7.26
C ILE A 97 -13.36 -8.52 6.65
N ALA A 98 -14.25 -9.03 7.50
CA ALA A 98 -15.44 -9.76 7.07
C ALA A 98 -16.36 -8.89 6.18
N ALA A 99 -16.56 -7.62 6.56
CA ALA A 99 -17.33 -6.67 5.77
C ALA A 99 -16.72 -6.43 4.38
N ALA A 100 -15.42 -6.14 4.30
CA ALA A 100 -14.75 -5.91 3.03
C ALA A 100 -14.78 -7.14 2.11
N VAL A 101 -14.63 -8.34 2.68
CA VAL A 101 -14.74 -9.62 1.96
C VAL A 101 -16.15 -9.80 1.40
N SER A 102 -17.20 -9.63 2.21
CA SER A 102 -18.59 -9.78 1.77
C SER A 102 -18.96 -8.75 0.71
N GLU A 103 -18.75 -7.46 1.01
CA GLU A 103 -19.29 -6.37 0.21
C GLU A 103 -18.51 -6.15 -1.10
N SER A 104 -17.23 -6.52 -1.16
CA SER A 104 -16.48 -6.51 -2.43
C SER A 104 -17.04 -7.47 -3.48
N ARG A 105 -17.84 -8.46 -3.08
CA ARG A 105 -18.47 -9.44 -3.99
C ARG A 105 -19.93 -9.11 -4.29
N ARG A 106 -20.54 -8.19 -3.54
CA ARG A 106 -21.95 -7.81 -3.69
C ARG A 106 -22.08 -6.54 -4.51
N VAL A 107 -22.49 -6.67 -5.76
CA VAL A 107 -22.73 -5.52 -6.64
C VAL A 107 -23.90 -4.72 -6.08
N ARG A 108 -23.64 -3.45 -5.75
CA ARG A 108 -24.63 -2.54 -5.17
C ARG A 108 -25.24 -1.61 -6.20
N VAL A 109 -24.45 -1.24 -7.20
CA VAL A 109 -24.87 -0.41 -8.33
C VAL A 109 -24.34 -1.01 -9.62
N GLN A 110 -25.20 -1.08 -10.64
CA GLN A 110 -24.83 -1.51 -11.98
C GLN A 110 -24.90 -0.32 -12.94
N ASN A 111 -23.75 0.12 -13.43
CA ASN A 111 -23.60 1.25 -14.36
C ASN A 111 -22.54 0.93 -15.43
N GLY A 112 -22.71 -0.22 -16.08
CA GLY A 112 -21.78 -0.74 -17.08
C GLY A 112 -21.43 -2.20 -16.84
N SER A 113 -20.45 -2.69 -17.59
CA SER A 113 -20.03 -4.09 -17.55
C SER A 113 -18.55 -4.26 -17.90
N GLY A 114 -17.95 -5.37 -17.47
CA GLY A 114 -16.57 -5.71 -17.82
C GLY A 114 -15.51 -5.17 -16.87
N SER A 115 -15.87 -4.36 -15.86
CA SER A 115 -15.03 -4.00 -14.72
C SER A 115 -15.89 -3.67 -13.49
N SER A 116 -15.27 -3.47 -12.34
CA SER A 116 -15.93 -2.92 -11.17
C SER A 116 -15.01 -2.06 -10.32
N ILE A 117 -15.61 -1.12 -9.58
CA ILE A 117 -14.93 -0.31 -8.58
C ILE A 117 -15.59 -0.59 -7.23
N PHE A 118 -14.80 -1.11 -6.30
CA PHE A 118 -15.21 -1.32 -4.92
C PHE A 118 -14.61 -0.22 -4.04
N VAL A 119 -15.46 0.53 -3.35
CA VAL A 119 -15.04 1.55 -2.38
C VAL A 119 -15.43 1.09 -0.99
N PHE A 120 -14.46 1.07 -0.08
CA PHE A 120 -14.66 0.73 1.32
C PHE A 120 -14.07 1.82 2.20
N VAL A 121 -14.90 2.49 2.98
CA VAL A 121 -14.51 3.59 3.86
C VAL A 121 -14.82 3.20 5.28
N ARG A 122 -13.87 3.37 6.19
CA ARG A 122 -14.05 2.99 7.59
C ARG A 122 -13.43 3.99 8.53
N ASP A 123 -14.04 4.12 9.69
CA ASP A 123 -13.34 4.70 10.82
C ASP A 123 -12.41 3.65 11.46
N TRP A 124 -11.49 4.14 12.29
CA TRP A 124 -10.68 3.34 13.18
C TRP A 124 -10.50 4.08 14.49
N THR A 125 -10.95 3.50 15.58
CA THR A 125 -10.60 3.95 16.93
C THR A 125 -9.59 2.99 17.53
N SER A 126 -8.47 3.50 18.05
CA SER A 126 -7.65 2.69 18.95
C SER A 126 -8.47 2.43 20.21
N GLN A 127 -8.33 1.26 20.82
CA GLN A 127 -9.03 0.89 22.07
C GLN A 127 -8.85 1.92 23.22
N GLU A 128 -7.88 2.83 23.09
CA GLU A 128 -7.61 3.93 24.03
C GLU A 128 -8.56 5.14 23.89
N ARG A 129 -9.44 5.19 22.89
CA ARG A 129 -10.45 6.28 22.82
C ARG A 129 -11.54 6.02 23.86
N SER A 130 -11.29 6.54 25.07
CA SER A 130 -12.25 6.60 26.17
C SER A 130 -13.55 7.29 25.72
N GLU A 131 -14.66 6.84 26.30
CA GLU A 131 -16.07 7.14 26.01
C GLU A 131 -16.50 8.62 26.15
N ALA A 132 -15.59 9.59 26.09
CA ALA A 132 -15.87 10.99 26.31
C ALA A 132 -15.38 11.86 25.15
N GLY A 133 -16.27 12.12 24.19
CA GLY A 133 -16.07 13.16 23.19
C GLY A 133 -16.85 12.92 21.90
N SER A 134 -18.05 13.50 21.82
CA SER A 134 -18.76 13.88 20.59
C SER A 134 -18.84 12.80 19.50
N GLU A 135 -19.94 12.04 19.46
CA GLU A 135 -20.34 11.11 18.36
C GLU A 135 -19.73 11.51 16.99
N PRO A 136 -18.54 11.00 16.62
CA PRO A 136 -17.92 11.42 15.38
C PRO A 136 -18.80 10.89 14.26
N ASN A 137 -19.20 11.79 13.36
CA ASN A 137 -20.03 11.53 12.18
C ASN A 137 -19.98 10.04 11.72
N ARG A 138 -20.97 9.23 12.14
CA ARG A 138 -21.07 7.78 11.87
C ARG A 138 -21.38 7.46 10.40
N GLN A 139 -20.95 8.30 9.47
CA GLN A 139 -21.13 8.15 8.03
C GLN A 139 -19.77 8.32 7.35
N PRO A 140 -18.93 7.27 7.34
CA PRO A 140 -17.58 7.34 6.81
C PRO A 140 -17.50 7.79 5.34
N GLN A 141 -18.51 7.44 4.56
CA GLN A 141 -18.62 7.77 3.15
C GLN A 141 -19.08 9.19 2.84
N ARG A 142 -19.49 9.98 3.87
CA ARG A 142 -20.13 11.29 3.69
C ARG A 142 -19.41 12.15 2.65
N GLY A 143 -20.16 12.68 1.68
CA GLY A 143 -19.65 13.56 0.63
C GLY A 143 -18.89 12.86 -0.50
N LEU A 144 -18.82 11.53 -0.52
CA LEU A 144 -18.17 10.79 -1.61
C LEU A 144 -19.10 10.53 -2.78
N LYS A 145 -18.58 10.77 -3.99
CA LYS A 145 -19.24 10.46 -5.26
C LYS A 145 -18.24 9.78 -6.18
N LEU A 146 -18.68 8.74 -6.89
CA LEU A 146 -17.95 8.21 -8.03
C LEU A 146 -18.49 8.90 -9.29
N THR A 147 -17.61 9.52 -10.06
CA THR A 147 -17.94 10.20 -11.32
C THR A 147 -17.15 9.56 -12.47
N ASP A 148 -17.65 9.72 -13.69
CA ASP A 148 -16.87 9.39 -14.87
C ASP A 148 -15.81 10.47 -15.17
N ALA A 149 -14.97 10.18 -16.16
CA ALA A 149 -13.99 11.11 -16.73
C ALA A 149 -14.54 12.52 -17.05
N ARG A 150 -15.82 12.64 -17.40
CA ARG A 150 -16.48 13.91 -17.77
C ARG A 150 -17.17 14.60 -16.60
N GLY A 151 -17.21 13.96 -15.43
CA GLY A 151 -17.77 14.51 -14.20
C GLY A 151 -19.24 14.14 -14.00
N LYS A 152 -19.81 13.29 -14.85
CA LYS A 152 -21.14 12.75 -14.64
C LYS A 152 -21.10 11.83 -13.44
N VAL A 153 -22.00 12.06 -12.48
CA VAL A 153 -22.13 11.21 -11.30
C VAL A 153 -22.62 9.82 -11.73
N ILE A 154 -21.82 8.81 -11.39
CA ILE A 154 -22.13 7.39 -11.59
C ILE A 154 -22.82 6.83 -10.35
N VAL A 155 -22.30 7.16 -9.16
CA VAL A 155 -22.95 6.87 -7.89
C VAL A 155 -22.64 7.93 -6.85
N ASP A 156 -23.67 8.29 -6.09
CA ASP A 156 -23.57 9.04 -4.85
C ASP A 156 -23.46 8.03 -3.69
N LEU A 157 -22.28 7.95 -3.05
CA LEU A 157 -21.99 6.91 -2.06
C LEU A 157 -22.78 7.14 -0.77
N ASP A 158 -23.19 8.38 -0.46
CA ASP A 158 -24.02 8.67 0.71
C ASP A 158 -25.37 7.97 0.62
N LYS A 159 -25.90 7.85 -0.60
CA LYS A 159 -27.22 7.28 -0.86
C LYS A 159 -27.21 5.79 -1.14
N LYS A 160 -26.10 5.23 -1.66
CA LYS A 160 -26.08 3.87 -2.19
C LYS A 160 -25.21 2.89 -1.40
N SER A 161 -24.27 3.38 -0.58
CA SER A 161 -23.40 2.51 0.20
C SER A 161 -24.21 1.70 1.22
N TYR A 162 -23.75 0.48 1.49
CA TYR A 162 -24.16 -0.23 2.68
C TYR A 162 -23.38 0.31 3.88
N LEU A 163 -24.09 0.88 4.84
CA LEU A 163 -23.53 1.54 6.02
C LEU A 163 -23.77 0.66 7.25
N ASN A 164 -22.70 0.42 8.00
CA ASN A 164 -22.76 -0.19 9.32
C ASN A 164 -22.23 0.82 10.34
N LYS A 165 -22.99 1.03 11.42
CA LYS A 165 -22.67 1.99 12.50
C LYS A 165 -22.36 1.31 13.83
N ASN A 166 -22.26 -0.02 13.83
CA ASN A 166 -21.90 -0.81 14.99
C ASN A 166 -20.36 -0.90 15.08
N ASN A 167 -19.80 -0.84 16.28
CA ASN A 167 -18.35 -0.72 16.51
C ASN A 167 -17.78 0.52 15.76
N ASP A 168 -16.61 0.41 15.14
CA ASP A 168 -16.10 1.43 14.23
C ASP A 168 -16.93 1.45 12.94
N PRO A 169 -17.63 2.56 12.63
CA PRO A 169 -18.48 2.65 11.45
C PRO A 169 -17.72 2.39 10.16
N TRP A 170 -18.39 1.76 9.20
CA TRP A 170 -17.85 1.54 7.87
C TRP A 170 -18.96 1.60 6.82
N ALA A 171 -18.58 1.93 5.59
CA ALA A 171 -19.45 1.98 4.45
C ALA A 171 -18.80 1.32 3.23
N ALA A 172 -19.59 0.57 2.46
CA ALA A 172 -19.12 -0.20 1.33
C ALA A 172 -20.03 0.00 0.11
N CYS A 173 -19.43 0.15 -1.07
CA CYS A 173 -20.16 0.18 -2.33
C CYS A 173 -19.34 -0.46 -3.45
N ASN A 174 -19.83 -1.55 -4.02
CA ASN A 174 -19.27 -2.16 -5.22
C ASN A 174 -20.11 -1.78 -6.44
N VAL A 175 -19.49 -1.11 -7.40
CA VAL A 175 -20.13 -0.55 -8.60
C VAL A 175 -19.61 -1.31 -9.81
N GLN A 176 -20.49 -1.97 -10.55
CA GLN A 176 -20.14 -2.47 -11.89
C GLN A 176 -20.10 -1.32 -12.88
N VAL A 177 -19.02 -1.25 -13.65
CA VAL A 177 -18.77 -0.16 -14.59
C VAL A 177 -18.15 -0.68 -15.88
N ASN A 178 -18.19 0.13 -16.93
CA ASN A 178 -17.38 -0.12 -18.11
C ASN A 178 -15.89 0.12 -17.78
N PRO A 179 -14.94 -0.58 -18.42
CA PRO A 179 -13.54 -0.24 -18.29
C PRO A 179 -13.29 1.22 -18.72
N GLY A 180 -12.46 1.93 -17.98
CA GLY A 180 -12.19 3.35 -18.25
C GLY A 180 -11.69 4.13 -17.03
N ILE A 181 -11.62 5.44 -17.20
CA ILE A 181 -11.17 6.37 -16.17
C ILE A 181 -12.37 6.94 -15.41
N TYR A 182 -12.28 6.88 -14.09
CA TYR A 182 -13.26 7.41 -13.15
C TYR A 182 -12.57 8.33 -12.15
N ARG A 183 -13.37 9.09 -11.39
CA ARG A 183 -12.90 9.90 -10.28
C ARG A 183 -13.70 9.59 -9.04
N LEU A 184 -13.00 9.39 -7.93
CA LEU A 184 -13.60 9.45 -6.61
C LEU A 184 -13.47 10.89 -6.11
N ALA A 185 -14.61 11.55 -5.96
CA ALA A 185 -14.71 12.95 -5.59
C ALA A 185 -15.25 13.06 -4.16
N LEU A 186 -14.62 13.89 -3.34
CA LEU A 186 -14.98 14.16 -1.96
C LEU A 186 -15.28 15.65 -1.80
N GLU A 187 -16.50 15.95 -1.36
CA GLU A 187 -16.94 17.28 -1.00
C GLU A 187 -16.77 17.52 0.51
N LEU A 188 -15.95 18.50 0.87
CA LEU A 188 -15.71 18.90 2.27
C LEU A 188 -16.78 19.88 2.75
N ALA A 189 -16.92 20.05 4.07
CA ALA A 189 -17.85 21.04 4.63
C ALA A 189 -17.51 22.49 4.25
N SER A 190 -16.25 22.78 3.90
CA SER A 190 -15.82 24.08 3.36
C SER A 190 -16.36 24.37 1.95
N GLY A 191 -16.88 23.36 1.25
CA GLY A 191 -17.21 23.41 -0.17
C GLY A 191 -16.04 23.02 -1.09
N ASP A 192 -14.86 22.74 -0.54
CA ASP A 192 -13.72 22.25 -1.32
C ASP A 192 -14.00 20.86 -1.90
N LEU A 193 -13.53 20.63 -3.13
CA LEU A 193 -13.63 19.36 -3.83
C LEU A 193 -12.24 18.72 -3.96
N ILE A 194 -12.10 17.51 -3.43
CA ILE A 194 -10.89 16.68 -3.60
C ILE A 194 -11.22 15.54 -4.55
N GLU A 195 -10.46 15.41 -5.63
CA GLU A 195 -10.62 14.33 -6.59
C GLU A 195 -9.39 13.42 -6.66
N GLN A 196 -9.65 12.12 -6.78
CA GLN A 196 -8.66 11.06 -6.98
C GLN A 196 -9.04 10.23 -8.21
N THR A 197 -8.12 10.06 -9.16
CA THR A 197 -8.33 9.19 -10.33
C THR A 197 -8.45 7.74 -9.86
N VAL A 198 -9.38 6.99 -10.45
CA VAL A 198 -9.55 5.55 -10.27
C VAL A 198 -9.68 4.90 -11.66
N VAL A 199 -8.87 3.89 -11.94
CA VAL A 199 -8.82 3.25 -13.27
C VAL A 199 -9.55 1.90 -13.21
N ALA A 200 -10.71 1.81 -13.85
CA ALA A 200 -11.44 0.56 -14.00
C ALA A 200 -10.84 -0.27 -15.14
N SER A 201 -9.99 -1.25 -14.81
CA SER A 201 -9.37 -2.12 -15.81
C SER A 201 -10.27 -3.30 -16.18
N ARG A 202 -10.26 -3.71 -17.45
CA ARG A 202 -11.11 -4.81 -17.95
C ARG A 202 -10.85 -6.11 -17.18
N GLN A 203 -11.91 -6.78 -16.76
CA GLN A 203 -11.91 -8.01 -15.94
C GLN A 203 -11.28 -7.87 -14.55
N TRP A 204 -10.94 -6.65 -14.14
CA TRP A 204 -10.44 -6.35 -12.81
C TRP A 204 -11.50 -5.60 -12.00
N GLN A 205 -11.52 -5.88 -10.71
CA GLN A 205 -12.11 -5.00 -9.73
C GLN A 205 -11.01 -4.11 -9.15
N THR A 206 -11.20 -2.80 -9.24
CA THR A 206 -10.37 -1.80 -8.56
C THR A 206 -10.92 -1.57 -7.17
N GLN A 207 -10.12 -1.81 -6.15
CA GLN A 207 -10.55 -1.77 -4.76
C GLN A 207 -9.89 -0.58 -4.08
N VAL A 208 -10.69 0.37 -3.64
CA VAL A 208 -10.25 1.61 -2.99
C VAL A 208 -10.65 1.55 -1.52
N PHE A 209 -9.65 1.47 -0.64
CA PHE A 209 -9.83 1.45 0.80
C PHE A 209 -9.40 2.78 1.41
N LEU A 210 -10.26 3.34 2.24
CA LEU A 210 -10.10 4.67 2.82
C LEU A 210 -10.30 4.60 4.34
N LEU A 211 -9.38 5.21 5.08
CA LEU A 211 -9.63 5.59 6.47
C LEU A 211 -10.25 6.98 6.51
N GLN A 212 -10.92 7.30 7.60
CA GLN A 212 -11.28 8.69 7.88
C GLN A 212 -10.07 9.48 8.40
N ARG A 213 -10.01 10.76 8.04
CA ARG A 213 -9.15 11.76 8.65
C ARG A 213 -9.94 13.02 8.93
N ASP A 214 -9.42 13.84 9.82
CA ASP A 214 -10.03 15.12 10.15
C ASP A 214 -9.55 16.21 9.16
N TYR A 215 -10.49 17.03 8.69
CA TYR A 215 -10.25 18.21 7.85
C TYR A 215 -10.71 19.48 8.58
N GLY A 216 -10.19 20.63 8.15
CA GLY A 216 -10.44 21.94 8.77
C GLY A 216 -9.57 22.20 10.00
N ALA A 217 -9.50 23.46 10.43
CA ALA A 217 -8.62 23.91 11.51
C ALA A 217 -8.90 23.21 12.85
N ASP A 218 -10.17 22.90 13.14
CA ASP A 218 -10.61 22.34 14.42
C ASP A 218 -10.90 20.83 14.37
N SER A 219 -10.43 20.14 13.33
CA SER A 219 -10.77 18.71 13.11
C SER A 219 -12.29 18.45 13.07
N SER A 220 -13.07 19.49 12.75
CA SER A 220 -14.53 19.47 12.78
C SER A 220 -15.11 18.67 11.62
N ASP A 221 -14.30 18.40 10.58
CA ASP A 221 -14.77 17.77 9.35
C ASP A 221 -14.11 16.41 9.08
N ARG A 222 -14.50 15.39 9.85
CA ARG A 222 -14.04 14.01 9.64
C ARG A 222 -14.61 13.43 8.33
N ARG A 223 -13.74 13.11 7.37
CA ARG A 223 -14.07 12.60 6.01
C ARG A 223 -13.11 11.52 5.56
N ALA A 224 -13.43 10.84 4.47
CA ALA A 224 -12.52 9.89 3.84
C ALA A 224 -11.18 10.53 3.44
N ASP A 225 -10.08 9.81 3.63
CA ASP A 225 -8.74 10.23 3.25
C ASP A 225 -8.39 9.72 1.85
N LEU A 226 -8.72 10.50 0.82
CA LEU A 226 -8.36 10.16 -0.57
C LEU A 226 -6.84 10.16 -0.82
N LEU A 227 -6.06 10.93 -0.06
CA LEU A 227 -4.61 10.98 -0.23
C LEU A 227 -3.93 9.74 0.37
N GLY A 228 -4.45 9.24 1.49
CA GLY A 228 -3.98 8.05 2.17
C GLY A 228 -4.49 6.73 1.58
N ALA A 229 -5.25 6.76 0.48
CA ALA A 229 -5.95 5.60 -0.07
C ALA A 229 -5.03 4.39 -0.33
N SER A 230 -5.53 3.21 0.00
CA SER A 230 -4.97 1.94 -0.49
C SER A 230 -5.76 1.50 -1.71
N ILE A 231 -5.06 1.28 -2.83
CA ILE A 231 -5.68 0.84 -4.08
C ILE A 231 -5.11 -0.53 -4.45
N LEU A 232 -6.00 -1.52 -4.56
CA LEU A 232 -5.68 -2.90 -4.92
C LEU A 232 -6.43 -3.30 -6.20
N LEU A 233 -5.96 -4.34 -6.87
CA LEU A 233 -6.63 -4.96 -8.02
C LEU A 233 -6.85 -6.44 -7.76
N SER A 234 -8.06 -6.92 -8.03
CA SER A 234 -8.41 -8.35 -7.90
C SER A 234 -9.44 -8.76 -8.95
N LYS A 235 -9.41 -10.04 -9.35
CA LYS A 235 -10.45 -10.63 -10.21
C LYS A 235 -11.64 -11.19 -9.42
N ASN A 236 -11.43 -11.55 -8.14
CA ASN A 236 -12.35 -12.41 -7.37
C ASN A 236 -12.85 -11.76 -6.05
N GLY A 237 -12.95 -10.43 -6.03
CA GLY A 237 -13.25 -9.68 -4.81
C GLY A 237 -12.03 -9.53 -3.89
N PHE A 238 -12.23 -8.93 -2.72
CA PHE A 238 -11.16 -8.68 -1.76
C PHE A 238 -10.73 -9.98 -1.08
N ASN A 239 -9.41 -10.18 -0.96
CA ASN A 239 -8.79 -11.25 -0.20
C ASN A 239 -7.79 -10.66 0.81
N PRO A 240 -8.12 -10.66 2.11
CA PRO A 240 -7.28 -10.08 3.16
C PRO A 240 -6.04 -10.92 3.48
N ASN A 241 -6.05 -12.21 3.08
CA ASN A 241 -4.98 -13.17 3.34
C ASN A 241 -3.99 -13.27 2.19
N ASP A 242 -4.18 -12.53 1.09
CA ASP A 242 -3.23 -12.54 -0.01
C ASP A 242 -1.94 -11.82 0.43
N PRO A 243 -0.80 -12.53 0.59
CA PRO A 243 0.44 -11.92 1.08
C PRO A 243 0.94 -10.79 0.16
N ARG A 244 0.55 -10.82 -1.13
CA ARG A 244 0.86 -9.77 -2.10
C ARG A 244 0.21 -8.44 -1.75
N ASN A 245 -0.99 -8.43 -1.16
CA ASN A 245 -1.67 -7.20 -0.77
C ASN A 245 -0.95 -6.48 0.37
N ARG A 246 -0.40 -7.23 1.32
CA ARG A 246 0.46 -6.68 2.36
C ARG A 246 1.74 -6.08 1.77
N LEU A 247 2.35 -6.76 0.81
CA LEU A 247 3.54 -6.28 0.11
C LEU A 247 3.25 -5.01 -0.70
N ILE A 248 2.07 -4.91 -1.34
CA ILE A 248 1.59 -3.68 -2.00
C ILE A 248 1.53 -2.53 -0.99
N GLU A 249 0.93 -2.74 0.18
CA GLU A 249 0.82 -1.69 1.18
C GLU A 249 2.19 -1.27 1.73
N ALA A 250 3.09 -2.23 1.99
CA ALA A 250 4.45 -1.91 2.38
C ALA A 250 5.17 -1.08 1.30
N ALA A 251 5.00 -1.43 0.02
CA ALA A 251 5.56 -0.70 -1.10
C ALA A 251 4.99 0.71 -1.24
N ARG A 252 3.67 0.87 -1.08
CA ARG A 252 2.96 2.16 -1.04
C ARG A 252 3.53 3.06 0.05
N LEU A 253 3.66 2.54 1.28
CA LEU A 253 4.26 3.27 2.39
C LEU A 253 5.73 3.62 2.16
N GLY A 254 6.48 2.74 1.47
CA GLY A 254 7.84 3.03 1.02
C GLY A 254 7.90 4.24 0.08
N LEU A 255 7.04 4.27 -0.94
CA LEU A 255 6.98 5.37 -1.92
C LEU A 255 6.60 6.71 -1.29
N VAL A 256 5.58 6.73 -0.41
CA VAL A 256 5.15 7.96 0.30
C VAL A 256 6.32 8.60 1.06
N ASN A 257 7.24 7.78 1.60
CA ASN A 257 8.43 8.27 2.30
C ASN A 257 9.66 8.44 1.40
N THR A 258 9.53 8.22 0.10
CA THR A 258 10.65 8.22 -0.85
C THR A 258 11.75 7.20 -0.50
N ARG A 259 11.37 6.08 0.12
CA ARG A 259 12.27 5.02 0.57
C ARG A 259 12.15 3.77 -0.31
N GLN A 260 13.31 3.22 -0.70
CA GLN A 260 13.38 1.90 -1.33
C GLN A 260 13.33 0.81 -0.25
N VAL A 261 12.12 0.46 0.19
CA VAL A 261 11.89 -0.48 1.31
C VAL A 261 12.04 -1.96 0.92
N LEU A 262 11.95 -2.29 -0.38
CA LEU A 262 12.01 -3.68 -0.83
C LEU A 262 13.44 -4.10 -1.19
N PRO A 263 13.89 -5.32 -0.80
CA PRO A 263 15.10 -5.92 -1.33
C PRO A 263 15.04 -6.02 -2.86
N GLU A 264 16.18 -5.84 -3.53
CA GLU A 264 16.25 -5.95 -4.99
C GLU A 264 15.81 -7.33 -5.49
N GLN A 265 16.07 -8.39 -4.72
CA GLN A 265 15.61 -9.75 -5.02
C GLN A 265 14.09 -9.88 -4.92
N VAL A 266 13.45 -9.25 -3.93
CA VAL A 266 11.98 -9.23 -3.79
C VAL A 266 11.37 -8.39 -4.91
N VAL A 267 11.99 -7.26 -5.24
CA VAL A 267 11.56 -6.48 -6.41
C VAL A 267 11.73 -7.30 -7.68
N ASN A 268 12.84 -8.04 -7.86
CA ASN A 268 13.00 -8.90 -9.03
C ASN A 268 11.96 -10.03 -9.02
N SER A 269 11.76 -10.76 -7.93
CA SER A 269 10.80 -11.88 -7.84
C SER A 269 9.35 -11.41 -8.05
N MET A 270 8.96 -10.27 -7.47
CA MET A 270 7.70 -9.57 -7.73
C MET A 270 7.49 -9.28 -9.22
N LEU A 271 8.59 -9.07 -9.95
CA LEU A 271 8.56 -8.66 -11.35
C LEU A 271 8.90 -9.79 -12.34
N THR A 272 9.34 -10.98 -11.87
CA THR A 272 9.78 -12.09 -12.74
C THR A 272 9.06 -13.41 -12.54
N GLU A 273 8.49 -13.71 -11.36
CA GLU A 273 8.12 -15.11 -11.05
C GLU A 273 6.64 -15.46 -11.18
N LYS A 274 5.73 -14.48 -11.26
CA LYS A 274 4.29 -14.61 -11.64
C LYS A 274 3.68 -13.21 -11.74
N PHE A 275 3.75 -12.60 -12.93
CA PHE A 275 3.17 -11.28 -13.16
C PHE A 275 1.65 -11.41 -13.29
N ASP A 276 0.96 -11.56 -12.16
CA ASP A 276 -0.51 -11.67 -12.09
C ASP A 276 -1.15 -10.62 -11.18
N ASN A 277 -0.37 -9.84 -10.43
CA ASN A 277 -0.85 -8.71 -9.65
C ASN A 277 -0.32 -7.38 -10.23
N PRO A 278 -1.16 -6.61 -10.95
CA PRO A 278 -0.69 -5.40 -11.61
C PRO A 278 -0.21 -4.32 -10.63
N MET A 279 -0.81 -4.20 -9.44
CA MET A 279 -0.41 -3.17 -8.47
C MET A 279 1.00 -3.40 -7.95
N LEU A 280 1.40 -4.66 -7.68
CA LEU A 280 2.79 -4.98 -7.34
C LEU A 280 3.76 -4.54 -8.44
N GLY A 281 3.41 -4.76 -9.71
CA GLY A 281 4.21 -4.34 -10.85
C GLY A 281 4.40 -2.83 -10.92
N ILE A 282 3.31 -2.07 -10.75
CA ILE A 282 3.33 -0.60 -10.78
C ILE A 282 4.17 -0.06 -9.60
N PHE A 283 3.87 -0.49 -8.36
CA PHE A 283 4.61 -0.04 -7.17
C PHE A 283 6.09 -0.43 -7.22
N GLY A 284 6.38 -1.67 -7.64
CA GLY A 284 7.75 -2.17 -7.80
C GLY A 284 8.55 -1.35 -8.83
N ALA A 285 7.94 -0.99 -9.95
CA ALA A 285 8.58 -0.14 -10.96
C ALA A 285 8.90 1.26 -10.42
N HIS A 286 7.97 1.89 -9.69
CA HIS A 286 8.24 3.18 -9.06
C HIS A 286 9.35 3.10 -8.01
N LEU A 287 9.41 2.03 -7.21
CA LEU A 287 10.49 1.83 -6.24
C LEU A 287 11.85 1.64 -6.91
N LEU A 288 11.92 0.96 -8.06
CA LEU A 288 13.15 0.85 -8.86
C LEU A 288 13.61 2.20 -9.40
N LEU A 289 12.68 3.08 -9.77
CA LEU A 289 12.99 4.44 -10.22
C LEU A 289 13.55 5.34 -9.09
N LEU A 290 13.30 5.00 -7.82
CA LEU A 290 13.92 5.65 -6.66
C LEU A 290 15.31 5.09 -6.31
N GLY A 291 15.67 3.93 -6.87
CA GLY A 291 16.93 3.26 -6.58
C GLY A 291 18.15 4.03 -7.10
N LYS A 292 19.31 3.79 -6.47
CA LYS A 292 20.58 4.43 -6.88
C LYS A 292 21.02 4.06 -8.30
N SER A 293 20.65 2.88 -8.77
CA SER A 293 20.92 2.39 -10.13
C SER A 293 19.61 1.96 -10.80
N ILE A 294 19.23 2.68 -11.84
CA ILE A 294 18.05 2.33 -12.64
C ILE A 294 18.36 1.07 -13.45
N LYS A 295 17.43 0.11 -13.45
CA LYS A 295 17.51 -1.12 -14.23
C LYS A 295 16.58 -1.07 -15.45
N PRO A 296 16.99 -0.44 -16.57
CA PRO A 296 16.11 -0.18 -17.69
C PRO A 296 15.52 -1.46 -18.31
N ASN A 297 16.31 -2.53 -18.44
CA ASN A 297 15.84 -3.80 -19.01
C ASN A 297 14.77 -4.47 -18.14
N LEU A 298 14.89 -4.39 -16.82
CA LEU A 298 13.88 -4.92 -15.91
C LEU A 298 12.60 -4.08 -15.99
N LEU A 299 12.73 -2.76 -15.90
CA LEU A 299 11.61 -1.83 -16.01
C LEU A 299 10.87 -1.95 -17.35
N HIS A 300 11.58 -2.22 -18.45
CA HIS A 300 10.97 -2.51 -19.74
C HIS A 300 10.13 -3.78 -19.71
N LYS A 301 10.65 -4.88 -19.15
CA LYS A 301 9.89 -6.13 -18.98
C LYS A 301 8.62 -5.91 -18.14
N VAL A 302 8.71 -5.09 -17.09
CA VAL A 302 7.56 -4.73 -16.25
C VAL A 302 6.48 -4.02 -17.05
N VAL A 303 6.83 -2.98 -17.81
CA VAL A 303 5.86 -2.24 -18.64
C VAL A 303 5.18 -3.17 -19.65
N VAL A 304 5.94 -4.02 -20.33
CA VAL A 304 5.40 -5.00 -21.29
C VAL A 304 4.41 -5.95 -20.61
N ASN A 305 4.74 -6.47 -19.42
CA ASN A 305 3.85 -7.37 -18.70
C ASN A 305 2.59 -6.65 -18.18
N LEU A 306 2.74 -5.42 -17.67
CA LEU A 306 1.61 -4.61 -17.21
C LEU A 306 0.63 -4.30 -18.36
N ARG A 307 1.13 -3.95 -19.54
CA ARG A 307 0.29 -3.75 -20.74
C ARG A 307 -0.48 -5.01 -21.13
N LYS A 308 0.13 -6.20 -21.00
CA LYS A 308 -0.58 -7.48 -21.23
C LYS A 308 -1.71 -7.72 -20.21
N LEU A 309 -1.54 -7.31 -18.96
CA LEU A 309 -2.53 -7.52 -17.89
C LEU A 309 -3.66 -6.48 -17.89
N LEU A 310 -3.32 -5.23 -18.19
CA LEU A 310 -4.19 -4.06 -18.01
C LEU A 310 -4.68 -3.47 -19.34
N GLY A 311 -4.22 -4.01 -20.47
CA GLY A 311 -4.49 -3.51 -21.81
C GLY A 311 -3.38 -2.59 -22.32
N GLU A 312 -3.02 -2.75 -23.59
CA GLU A 312 -2.05 -1.86 -24.24
C GLU A 312 -2.62 -0.45 -24.38
N ASN A 313 -1.84 0.57 -23.97
CA ASN A 313 -2.23 1.98 -24.05
C ASN A 313 -3.58 2.29 -23.38
N GLN A 314 -3.91 1.61 -22.28
CA GLN A 314 -5.19 1.81 -21.57
C GLN A 314 -5.00 2.33 -20.13
N HIS A 315 -3.87 2.02 -19.48
CA HIS A 315 -3.68 2.32 -18.07
C HIS A 315 -2.69 3.49 -17.85
N PRO A 316 -3.15 4.65 -17.35
CA PRO A 316 -2.31 5.84 -17.15
C PRO A 316 -1.00 5.58 -16.41
N ASP A 317 -1.02 4.84 -15.30
CA ASP A 317 0.18 4.55 -14.51
C ASP A 317 1.23 3.73 -15.27
N VAL A 318 0.79 2.78 -16.09
CA VAL A 318 1.68 1.95 -16.91
C VAL A 318 2.31 2.78 -18.01
N GLU A 319 1.51 3.64 -18.64
CA GLU A 319 1.98 4.50 -19.72
C GLU A 319 2.88 5.63 -19.19
N ALA A 320 2.66 6.11 -17.96
CA ALA A 320 3.56 7.05 -17.31
C ALA A 320 4.94 6.44 -17.04
N LEU A 321 4.99 5.17 -16.61
CA LEU A 321 6.23 4.41 -16.49
C LEU A 321 6.91 4.22 -17.86
N ALA A 322 6.15 3.87 -18.90
CA ALA A 322 6.67 3.70 -20.25
C ALA A 322 7.30 5.00 -20.78
N LEU A 323 6.61 6.13 -20.60
CA LEU A 323 7.09 7.47 -20.97
C LEU A 323 8.39 7.80 -20.25
N ARG A 324 8.47 7.56 -18.94
CA ARG A 324 9.69 7.82 -18.13
C ARG A 324 10.91 7.03 -18.63
N LEU A 325 10.68 5.86 -19.21
CA LEU A 325 11.70 4.93 -19.69
C LEU A 325 12.02 5.11 -21.18
N GLY A 326 11.32 6.00 -21.89
CA GLY A 326 11.48 6.16 -23.34
C GLY A 326 11.05 4.93 -24.15
N ILE A 327 10.14 4.11 -23.63
CA ILE A 327 9.67 2.88 -24.28
C ILE A 327 8.64 3.23 -25.35
N ASN A 328 9.14 3.55 -26.55
CA ASN A 328 8.42 4.06 -27.72
C ASN A 328 7.58 5.32 -27.43
N LYS A 329 7.25 6.09 -28.48
CA LYS A 329 6.23 7.13 -28.41
C LYS A 329 4.92 6.43 -28.05
N THR A 330 4.53 6.46 -26.78
CA THR A 330 3.19 6.04 -26.37
C THR A 330 2.22 6.89 -27.20
N SER A 331 1.34 6.28 -28.00
CA SER A 331 0.21 7.01 -28.58
C SER A 331 -0.82 7.40 -27.51
N TYR A 332 -0.57 6.99 -26.26
CA TYR A 332 -1.34 7.36 -25.10
C TYR A 332 -1.32 8.88 -24.88
N ILE A 333 -2.51 9.46 -24.78
CA ILE A 333 -2.71 10.87 -24.43
C ILE A 333 -3.20 10.90 -22.98
N PHE A 334 -2.47 11.60 -22.12
CA PHE A 334 -2.87 11.80 -20.73
C PHE A 334 -3.96 12.86 -20.63
N GLU A 335 -5.22 12.45 -20.80
CA GLU A 335 -6.38 13.32 -20.53
C GLU A 335 -6.66 13.46 -19.03
N HIS A 336 -6.19 12.48 -18.24
CA HIS A 336 -6.33 12.45 -16.80
C HIS A 336 -5.00 12.06 -16.14
N PRO A 337 -4.72 12.55 -14.92
CA PRO A 337 -3.51 12.17 -14.20
C PRO A 337 -3.55 10.69 -13.81
N PRO A 338 -2.37 10.03 -13.69
CA PRO A 338 -2.26 8.68 -13.15
C PRO A 338 -2.94 8.50 -11.79
N MET A 339 -3.31 7.25 -11.50
CA MET A 339 -3.98 6.89 -10.25
C MET A 339 -3.02 7.01 -9.06
N LEU A 340 -1.77 6.61 -9.21
CA LEU A 340 -0.78 6.75 -8.17
C LEU A 340 -0.27 8.20 -8.10
N ARG A 341 -0.40 8.78 -6.91
CA ARG A 341 0.21 10.05 -6.53
C ARG A 341 1.39 9.75 -5.61
N ARG A 342 2.48 10.51 -5.78
CA ARG A 342 3.65 10.48 -4.91
C ARG A 342 3.59 11.65 -3.95
#